data_AF-A0A7Y0QQC1-F1
#
_entry.id   AF-A0A7Y0QQC1-F1
#
_cell.length_a   1.000
_cell.length_b   1.000
_cell.length_c   1.000
_cell.angle_alpha   90.00
_cell.angle_beta   90.00
_cell.angle_gamma   90.00
#
_symmetry.space_group_name_H-M   'P 1'
#
loop_
_entity.id
_entity.type
_entity.pdbx_description
1 polymer ?
#
loop_
_entity_poly.entity_id
_entity_poly.type
_entity_poly.pdbx_seq_one_letter_code
_entity_poly.pdbx_strand_id
1 'polypeptide(L)' 'MVERGSNKHGSELDDQMKHEDQGLIQGSKPGHAEEFRETEPFPEETDSPEVLDAIRNDSAIRNAQQGKADRAEKDGGDR' A
#
# COMPACT_ATOMS: atom_id res chain seq x y z
N MET A 1 28.07 -17.27 5.44
CA MET A 1 27.46 -17.55 6.75
C MET A 1 25.95 -17.53 6.52
N VAL A 2 25.27 -18.65 6.77
CA VAL A 2 23.81 -18.81 6.55
C VAL A 2 23.07 -18.03 7.64
N GLU A 3 22.09 -17.23 7.22
CA GLU A 3 21.30 -16.35 8.08
C GLU A 3 20.55 -17.19 9.12
N ARG A 4 20.90 -17.01 10.40
CA ARG A 4 20.16 -17.59 11.52
C ARG A 4 18.83 -16.85 11.59
N GLY A 5 17.72 -17.59 11.67
CA GLY A 5 16.37 -17.05 11.88
C GLY A 5 16.22 -16.31 13.22
N SER A 6 15.12 -16.54 13.94
CA SER A 6 14.89 -15.86 15.23
C SER A 6 15.98 -16.22 16.23
N ASN A 7 16.50 -15.24 16.98
CA ASN A 7 17.43 -15.50 18.09
C ASN A 7 16.71 -15.91 19.39
N LYS A 8 15.37 -15.88 19.36
CA LYS A 8 14.52 -16.10 20.54
C LYS A 8 14.23 -17.58 20.80
N HIS A 9 14.16 -18.38 19.73
CA HIS A 9 13.80 -19.79 19.77
C HIS A 9 14.86 -20.63 19.03
N GLY A 10 14.79 -21.97 19.18
CA GLY A 10 15.64 -22.89 18.42
C GLY A 10 15.12 -23.09 17.00
N SER A 11 15.97 -23.53 16.07
CA SER A 11 15.62 -23.66 14.64
C SER A 11 14.40 -24.56 14.39
N GLU A 12 14.30 -25.69 15.11
CA GLU A 12 13.16 -26.61 14.98
C GLU A 12 11.83 -25.99 15.46
N LEU A 13 11.89 -25.11 16.46
CA LEU A 13 10.71 -24.43 16.98
C LEU A 13 10.31 -23.27 16.06
N ASP A 14 11.28 -22.54 15.50
CA ASP A 14 11.05 -21.52 14.47
C ASP A 14 10.36 -22.11 13.24
N ASP A 15 10.81 -23.28 12.77
CA ASP A 15 10.20 -23.96 11.62
C ASP A 15 8.75 -24.37 11.91
N GLN A 16 8.46 -24.86 13.12
CA GLN A 16 7.09 -25.20 13.55
C GLN A 16 6.18 -23.97 13.61
N MET A 17 6.61 -22.89 14.26
CA MET A 17 5.84 -21.65 14.33
C MET A 17 5.60 -21.05 12.94
N LYS A 18 6.62 -21.09 12.07
CA LYS A 18 6.47 -20.66 10.67
C LYS A 18 5.40 -21.47 9.96
N HIS A 19 5.36 -22.79 10.15
CA HIS A 19 4.34 -23.65 9.55
C HIS A 19 2.92 -23.33 10.06
N GLU A 20 2.78 -22.99 11.35
CA GLU A 20 1.51 -22.57 11.94
C GLU A 20 1.04 -21.22 11.36
N ASP A 21 1.92 -20.22 11.28
CA ASP A 21 1.60 -18.87 10.80
C ASP A 21 1.38 -18.82 9.28
N GLN A 22 1.98 -19.75 8.52
CA GLN A 22 1.94 -19.74 7.06
C GLN A 22 0.52 -19.78 6.49
N GLY A 23 -0.40 -20.50 7.15
CA GLY A 23 -1.81 -20.56 6.75
C GLY A 23 -2.52 -19.21 6.91
N LEU A 24 -2.19 -18.46 7.95
CA LEU A 24 -2.77 -17.13 8.20
C LEU A 24 -2.28 -16.11 7.16
N ILE A 25 -0.98 -16.13 6.85
CA ILE A 25 -0.36 -15.23 5.88
C ILE A 25 -0.91 -15.47 4.46
N GLN A 26 -1.03 -16.73 4.07
CA GLN A 26 -1.44 -17.09 2.71
C GLN A 26 -2.96 -17.07 2.51
N GLY A 27 -3.74 -17.31 3.57
CA GLY A 27 -5.21 -17.45 3.48
C GLY A 27 -5.99 -16.14 3.53
N SER A 28 -5.34 -14.99 3.73
CA SER A 28 -6.04 -13.74 4.03
C SER A 28 -6.79 -13.12 2.84
N LYS A 29 -6.48 -13.47 1.59
CA LYS A 29 -7.08 -12.83 0.42
C LYS A 29 -7.38 -13.83 -0.71
N PRO A 30 -8.47 -13.65 -1.47
CA PRO A 30 -8.71 -14.39 -2.70
C PRO A 30 -7.54 -14.18 -3.68
N GLY A 31 -7.21 -15.20 -4.48
CA GLY A 31 -6.09 -15.13 -5.43
C GLY A 31 -6.31 -14.17 -6.63
N HIS A 32 -7.46 -13.51 -6.70
CA HIS A 32 -7.83 -12.53 -7.72
C HIS A 32 -8.86 -11.56 -7.14
N ALA A 33 -8.89 -10.32 -7.64
CA ALA A 33 -9.87 -9.33 -7.22
C ALA A 33 -11.20 -9.49 -7.98
N GLU A 34 -12.33 -9.38 -7.27
CA GLU A 34 -13.64 -9.21 -7.90
C GLU A 34 -13.87 -7.72 -8.19
N GLU A 35 -13.44 -7.20 -9.35
CA GLU A 35 -13.45 -5.76 -9.69
C GLU A 35 -14.81 -5.05 -9.47
N PHE A 36 -15.92 -5.78 -9.57
CA PHE A 36 -17.27 -5.24 -9.39
C PHE A 36 -17.67 -5.07 -7.91
N ARG A 37 -16.88 -5.57 -6.96
CA ARG A 37 -17.13 -5.50 -5.52
C ARG A 37 -15.93 -4.96 -4.74
N GLU A 38 -14.73 -5.28 -5.20
CA GLU A 38 -13.48 -4.95 -4.53
C GLU A 38 -12.84 -3.74 -5.19
N THR A 39 -12.34 -2.83 -4.37
CA THR A 39 -11.54 -1.71 -4.85
C THR A 39 -10.08 -2.15 -4.99
N GLU A 40 -9.37 -1.56 -5.94
CA GLU A 40 -7.93 -1.76 -6.05
C GLU A 40 -7.24 -1.38 -4.72
N PRO A 41 -6.22 -2.15 -4.29
CA PRO A 41 -5.51 -1.85 -3.06
C PRO A 41 -4.83 -0.48 -3.16
N PHE A 42 -4.93 0.30 -2.09
CA PHE A 42 -4.17 1.53 -2.01
C PHE A 42 -2.68 1.20 -1.89
N PRO A 43 -1.81 1.95 -2.57
CA PRO A 43 -0.38 1.78 -2.42
C PRO A 43 0.08 2.04 -0.99
N GLU A 44 0.98 1.19 -0.50
CA GLU A 44 1.53 1.20 0.86
C GLU A 44 3.01 1.61 0.86
N GLU A 45 3.53 2.07 2.00
CA GLU A 45 4.94 2.48 2.14
C GLU A 45 5.95 1.34 1.83
N THR A 46 5.49 0.09 1.87
CA THR A 46 6.30 -1.09 1.54
C THR A 46 6.36 -1.38 0.04
N ASP A 47 5.60 -0.68 -0.79
CA ASP A 47 5.65 -0.83 -2.24
C ASP A 47 6.96 -0.31 -2.82
N SER A 48 7.20 -0.65 -4.09
CA SER A 48 8.40 -0.22 -4.80
C SER A 48 8.53 1.32 -4.85
N PRO A 49 9.75 1.85 -4.82
CA PRO A 49 9.98 3.30 -4.87
C PRO A 49 9.40 3.95 -6.13
N GLU A 50 9.35 3.24 -7.25
CA GLU A 50 8.75 3.71 -8.50
C GLU A 50 7.24 3.99 -8.34
N VAL A 51 6.51 3.08 -7.67
CA VAL A 51 5.08 3.23 -7.40
C VAL A 51 4.83 4.42 -6.46
N LEU A 52 5.62 4.54 -5.40
CA LEU A 52 5.51 5.63 -4.43
C LEU A 52 5.76 7.01 -5.06
N ASP A 53 6.77 7.10 -5.93
CA ASP A 53 7.10 8.34 -6.65
C ASP A 53 6.00 8.73 -7.65
N ALA A 54 5.42 7.77 -8.37
CA ALA A 54 4.31 8.02 -9.28
C ALA A 54 3.12 8.68 -8.56
N ILE A 55 2.73 8.15 -7.39
CA ILE A 55 1.60 8.66 -6.60
C ILE A 55 1.89 10.07 -6.07
N ARG A 56 3.12 10.31 -5.62
CA ARG A 56 3.53 11.64 -5.14
C ARG A 56 3.42 12.69 -6.25
N ASN A 57 3.81 12.33 -7.47
CA ASN A 57 3.70 13.22 -8.61
C ASN A 57 2.22 13.47 -8.99
N ASP A 58 1.40 12.42 -9.00
CA ASP A 58 -0.04 12.53 -9.29
C ASP A 58 -0.79 13.39 -8.25
N SER A 59 -0.47 13.21 -6.97
CA SER A 59 -1.04 14.03 -5.89
C SER A 59 -0.62 15.49 -5.99
N ALA A 60 0.63 15.78 -6.34
CA ALA A 60 1.10 17.14 -6.58
C ALA A 60 0.35 17.82 -7.75
N ILE A 61 0.11 17.09 -8.84
CA ILE A 61 -0.66 17.59 -9.99
C ILE A 61 -2.12 17.87 -9.59
N ARG A 62 -2.77 16.95 -8.88
CA ARG A 62 -4.16 17.14 -8.42
C ARG A 62 -4.32 18.35 -7.50
N ASN A 63 -3.41 18.52 -6.54
CA ASN A 63 -3.45 19.66 -5.62
C ASN A 63 -3.23 20.99 -6.34
N ALA A 64 -2.34 21.03 -7.35
CA ALA A 64 -2.13 22.22 -8.16
C ALA A 64 -3.35 22.60 -9.00
N GLN A 65 -4.13 21.61 -9.48
CA GLN A 65 -5.38 21.85 -10.21
C GLN A 65 -6.50 22.36 -9.29
N GLN A 66 -6.66 21.77 -8.10
CA GLN A 66 -7.60 22.25 -7.08
C GLN A 66 -7.29 23.70 -6.67
N GLY A 67 -6.04 24.03 -6.37
CA GLY A 67 -5.65 25.39 -6.02
C GLY A 67 -5.78 26.43 -7.15
N LYS A 68 -6.00 26.00 -8.40
CA LYS A 68 -6.38 26.87 -9.52
C LYS A 68 -7.90 27.01 -9.62
N ALA A 69 -8.65 25.94 -9.41
CA ALA A 69 -10.11 25.96 -9.36
C ALA A 69 -10.62 26.85 -8.22
N ASP A 70 -10.05 26.72 -7.02
CA ASP A 70 -10.43 27.51 -5.85
C ASP A 70 -10.15 29.02 -6.03
N ARG A 71 -9.13 29.37 -6.81
CA ARG A 71 -8.83 30.76 -7.17
C ARG A 71 -9.80 31.30 -8.21
N ALA A 72 -10.12 30.51 -9.23
CA ALA A 72 -11.10 30.90 -10.24
C ALA A 72 -12.52 31.07 -9.66
N GLU A 73 -12.89 30.26 -8.67
CA GLU A 73 -14.18 30.37 -7.96
C GLU A 73 -14.25 31.65 -7.10
N LYS A 74 -13.15 32.02 -6.43
CA LYS A 74 -13.07 33.29 -5.68
C LYS A 74 -13.14 34.53 -6.56
N ASP A 75 -12.55 34.49 -7.75
CA ASP A 75 -12.53 35.62 -8.68
C ASP A 75 -13.84 35.75 -9.50
N GLY A 76 -14.70 34.73 -9.49
CA GLY A 76 -15.99 34.70 -10.20
C GLY A 76 -17.21 35.08 -9.35
N GLY A 77 -17.04 35.30 -8.05
CA GLY A 77 -18.13 35.51 -7.07
C GLY A 77 -18.60 36.96 -6.89
N ASP A 78 -18.06 37.94 -7.62
CA ASP A 78 -18.45 39.35 -7.52
C ASP A 78 -19.14 39.81 -8.83
N ARG A 79 -20.43 39.47 -8.96
CA ARG A 79 -21.39 40.10 -9.88
C ARG A 79 -22.78 40.14 -9.29
#